data_AF-A0A0Q4LHJ9-F1
#
_entry.id   AF-A0A0Q4LHJ9-F1
#
_cell.length_a   1.000
_cell.length_b   1.000
_cell.length_c   1.000
_cell.angle_alpha   90.00
_cell.angle_beta   90.00
_cell.angle_gamma   90.00
#
_symmetry.space_group_name_H-M   'P 1'
#
loop_
_entity.id
_entity.type
_entity.pdbx_description
1 polymer ?
#
loop_
_entity_poly.entity_id
_entity_poly.type
_entity_poly.pdbx_seq_one_letter_code
_entity_poly.pdbx_strand_id
1 'polypeptide(L)'
;MKNLIIAIVLSCSFIACTESKKTESKTVIGGDTANVLTSKKAEGKMLHQHRLIEELTKLQSALENKNPEELGNFFSLPVRDTALIISEVNPDFDQQRAANNNQLTKEMLIQQFSRLYDYWDLTEFSNLFKHLNLKELEDKNYISNTYHIKNDGCYYIYSIKVINKEVIISYGTNSDDVYRQQHPDEEEVCEEYQWTWIFLWDGHHLQVKKQLIAG
;
A
#
# COMPACT_ATOMS: atom_id res chain seq x y z
N MET A 1 38.97 9.25 -49.53
CA MET A 1 39.18 7.94 -50.21
C MET A 1 37.93 7.11 -49.98
N LYS A 2 37.20 6.83 -51.06
CA LYS A 2 36.00 5.97 -51.14
C LYS A 2 36.45 4.52 -51.40
N ASN A 3 35.53 3.57 -51.15
CA ASN A 3 35.50 2.11 -51.39
C ASN A 3 35.28 1.40 -50.03
N LEU A 4 34.30 0.52 -49.80
CA LEU A 4 33.85 -0.66 -50.56
C LEU A 4 32.48 -1.12 -49.98
N ILE A 5 31.33 -0.96 -50.66
CA ILE A 5 30.47 -1.93 -51.38
C ILE A 5 30.25 -3.35 -50.77
N ILE A 6 28.96 -3.78 -50.82
CA ILE A 6 28.37 -5.15 -50.97
C ILE A 6 27.96 -5.89 -49.67
N ALA A 7 26.86 -6.64 -49.54
CA ALA A 7 25.45 -6.65 -50.01
C ALA A 7 24.81 -7.96 -49.46
N ILE A 8 23.53 -7.89 -49.07
CA ILE A 8 22.39 -8.84 -49.27
C ILE A 8 22.54 -10.34 -48.88
N VAL A 9 21.48 -10.89 -48.26
CA VAL A 9 20.75 -12.19 -48.50
C VAL A 9 20.09 -12.60 -47.16
N LEU A 10 18.78 -12.41 -46.94
CA LEU A 10 17.61 -13.19 -47.41
C LEU A 10 17.58 -14.65 -46.91
N SER A 11 16.63 -14.99 -46.01
CA SER A 11 15.94 -16.29 -46.04
C SER A 11 14.69 -16.28 -45.17
N CYS A 12 13.55 -16.40 -45.86
CA CYS A 12 12.26 -16.80 -45.31
C CYS A 12 12.30 -18.29 -44.98
N SER A 13 11.73 -18.68 -43.84
CA SER A 13 11.33 -20.06 -43.59
C SER A 13 9.84 -20.09 -43.31
N PHE A 14 9.07 -20.25 -44.39
CA PHE A 14 7.75 -20.87 -44.33
C PHE A 14 7.95 -22.36 -44.03
N ILE A 15 7.34 -22.87 -42.96
CA ILE A 15 7.05 -24.31 -42.83
C ILE A 15 5.55 -24.47 -42.95
N ALA A 16 5.18 -25.34 -43.89
CA ALA A 16 3.86 -25.58 -44.41
C ALA A 16 2.96 -26.43 -43.48
N CYS A 17 1.69 -26.47 -43.88
CA CYS A 17 0.58 -27.24 -43.34
C CYS A 17 0.85 -28.74 -43.24
N THR A 18 0.18 -29.40 -42.28
CA THR A 18 -0.20 -30.81 -42.40
C THR A 18 -1.72 -30.95 -42.29
N GLU A 19 -2.26 -31.78 -43.18
CA GLU A 19 -3.68 -31.99 -43.45
C GLU A 19 -4.42 -32.80 -42.37
N SER A 20 -5.69 -32.43 -42.20
CA SER A 20 -6.88 -33.29 -42.10
C SER A 20 -6.74 -34.64 -41.39
N LYS A 21 -7.23 -34.69 -40.15
CA LYS A 21 -8.01 -35.84 -39.66
C LYS A 21 -9.40 -35.38 -39.24
N LYS A 22 -10.38 -35.80 -40.03
CA LYS A 22 -11.81 -35.70 -39.76
C LYS A 22 -12.15 -36.69 -38.66
N THR A 23 -12.16 -36.22 -37.41
CA THR A 23 -12.67 -37.00 -36.27
C THR A 23 -14.13 -36.66 -36.09
N GLU A 24 -14.98 -37.68 -36.16
CA GLU A 24 -16.42 -37.62 -35.92
C GLU A 24 -16.70 -36.98 -34.56
N SER A 25 -17.28 -35.78 -34.57
CA SER A 25 -17.81 -35.14 -33.37
C SER A 25 -19.12 -35.84 -33.01
N LYS A 26 -19.06 -36.68 -31.97
CA LYS A 26 -20.25 -37.02 -31.19
C LYS A 26 -20.76 -35.72 -30.57
N THR A 27 -21.99 -35.37 -30.90
CA THR A 27 -22.78 -34.32 -30.26
C THR A 27 -22.89 -34.63 -28.76
N VAL A 28 -22.00 -34.06 -27.96
CA VAL A 28 -22.19 -33.93 -26.52
C VAL A 28 -22.78 -32.54 -26.31
N ILE A 29 -23.99 -32.53 -25.77
CA ILE A 29 -24.74 -31.35 -25.36
C ILE A 29 -23.81 -30.45 -24.55
N GLY A 30 -23.43 -29.32 -25.14
CA GLY A 30 -22.57 -28.32 -24.53
C GLY A 30 -23.27 -27.67 -23.35
N GLY A 31 -22.95 -28.13 -22.15
CA GLY A 31 -23.16 -27.35 -20.94
C GLY A 31 -22.16 -26.20 -20.91
N ASP A 32 -22.69 -24.98 -20.72
CA ASP A 32 -21.98 -23.71 -20.56
C ASP A 32 -20.72 -23.80 -19.67
N THR A 33 -19.56 -24.10 -20.25
CA THR A 33 -18.27 -24.02 -19.57
C THR A 33 -17.75 -22.58 -19.46
N ALA A 34 -18.33 -21.64 -20.19
CA ALA A 34 -17.98 -20.22 -20.12
C ALA A 34 -18.49 -19.54 -18.83
N ASN A 35 -19.64 -19.96 -18.28
CA ASN A 35 -20.21 -19.36 -17.05
C ASN A 35 -19.54 -19.85 -15.75
N VAL A 36 -18.94 -21.04 -15.75
CA VAL A 36 -18.30 -21.62 -14.56
C VAL A 36 -16.92 -20.98 -14.28
N LEU A 37 -16.20 -20.54 -15.33
CA LEU A 37 -14.88 -19.92 -15.20
C LEU A 37 -14.94 -18.46 -14.73
N THR A 38 -15.97 -17.70 -15.14
CA THR A 38 -16.20 -16.32 -14.68
C THR A 38 -16.67 -16.27 -13.24
N SER A 39 -17.53 -17.20 -12.82
CA SER A 39 -18.01 -17.30 -11.43
C SER A 39 -16.86 -17.60 -10.44
N LYS A 40 -15.99 -18.58 -10.72
CA LYS A 40 -14.85 -18.89 -9.82
C LYS A 40 -13.84 -17.74 -9.69
N LYS A 41 -13.61 -16.98 -10.75
CA LYS A 41 -12.69 -15.84 -10.72
C LYS A 41 -13.29 -14.67 -9.92
N ALA A 42 -14.60 -14.44 -10.03
CA ALA A 42 -15.30 -13.44 -9.24
C ALA A 42 -15.34 -13.81 -7.75
N GLU A 43 -15.65 -15.05 -7.41
CA GLU A 43 -15.62 -15.56 -6.03
C GLU A 43 -14.23 -15.46 -5.40
N GLY A 44 -13.18 -15.81 -6.14
CA GLY A 44 -11.80 -15.69 -5.65
C GLY A 44 -11.37 -14.24 -5.38
N LYS A 45 -11.82 -13.29 -6.21
CA LYS A 45 -11.54 -11.85 -6.01
C LYS A 45 -12.27 -11.32 -4.77
N MET A 46 -13.57 -11.64 -4.63
CA MET A 46 -14.38 -11.21 -3.50
C MET A 46 -13.80 -11.71 -2.16
N LEU A 47 -13.44 -13.00 -2.09
CA LEU A 47 -12.80 -13.56 -0.89
C LEU A 47 -11.48 -12.86 -0.54
N HIS A 48 -10.69 -12.51 -1.56
CA HIS A 48 -9.42 -11.83 -1.37
C HIS A 48 -9.60 -10.40 -0.83
N GLN A 49 -10.58 -9.66 -1.34
CA GLN A 49 -10.90 -8.31 -0.87
C GLN A 49 -11.48 -8.34 0.56
N HIS A 50 -12.32 -9.31 0.87
CA HIS A 50 -12.87 -9.47 2.21
C HIS A 50 -11.76 -9.67 3.26
N ARG A 51 -10.81 -10.57 2.99
CA ARG A 51 -9.66 -10.80 3.88
C ARG A 51 -8.76 -9.58 4.03
N LEU A 52 -8.57 -8.83 2.95
CA LEU A 52 -7.83 -7.57 3.02
C LEU A 52 -8.52 -6.57 3.95
N ILE A 53 -9.84 -6.43 3.83
CA ILE A 53 -10.64 -5.55 4.70
C ILE A 53 -10.51 -6.02 6.16
N GLU A 54 -10.60 -7.32 6.44
CA GLU A 54 -10.40 -7.86 7.78
C GLU A 54 -9.03 -7.51 8.36
N GLU A 55 -7.95 -7.63 7.57
CA GLU A 55 -6.59 -7.30 8.02
C GLU A 55 -6.40 -5.79 8.21
N LEU A 56 -7.03 -4.96 7.37
CA LEU A 56 -7.07 -3.50 7.57
C LEU A 56 -7.85 -3.13 8.83
N THR A 57 -8.94 -3.83 9.15
CA THR A 57 -9.68 -3.64 10.41
C THR A 57 -8.87 -4.05 11.62
N LYS A 58 -8.06 -5.12 11.53
CA LYS A 58 -7.11 -5.46 12.62
C LYS A 58 -6.05 -4.38 12.80
N LEU A 59 -5.52 -3.84 11.70
CA LEU A 59 -4.56 -2.74 11.76
C LEU A 59 -5.17 -1.50 12.42
N GLN A 60 -6.38 -1.12 12.02
CA GLN A 60 -7.16 -0.05 12.65
C GLN A 60 -7.26 -0.27 14.16
N SER A 61 -7.70 -1.47 14.58
CA SER A 61 -7.86 -1.79 16.01
C SER A 61 -6.55 -1.71 16.77
N ALA A 62 -5.44 -2.19 16.18
CA ALA A 62 -4.12 -2.14 16.82
C ALA A 62 -3.64 -0.69 17.04
N LEU A 63 -3.93 0.19 16.07
CA LEU A 63 -3.63 1.62 16.16
C LEU A 63 -4.49 2.31 17.22
N GLU A 64 -5.82 2.13 17.16
CA GLU A 64 -6.77 2.75 18.09
C GLU A 64 -6.51 2.34 19.55
N ASN A 65 -6.21 1.06 19.77
CA ASN A 65 -5.92 0.53 21.10
C ASN A 65 -4.49 0.84 21.57
N LYS A 66 -3.65 1.42 20.72
CA LYS A 66 -2.23 1.67 21.00
C LYS A 66 -1.54 0.41 21.56
N ASN A 67 -1.83 -0.75 20.97
CA ASN A 67 -1.33 -2.04 21.45
C ASN A 67 -0.05 -2.44 20.69
N PRO A 68 1.14 -2.35 21.31
CA PRO A 68 2.40 -2.67 20.64
C PRO A 68 2.51 -4.13 20.17
N GLU A 69 1.89 -5.07 20.89
CA GLU A 69 1.92 -6.49 20.54
C GLU A 69 1.08 -6.76 19.28
N GLU A 70 -0.10 -6.16 19.20
CA GLU A 70 -0.96 -6.27 18.01
C GLU A 70 -0.35 -5.54 16.82
N LEU A 71 0.14 -4.32 17.04
CA LEU A 71 0.74 -3.53 15.96
C LEU A 71 2.02 -4.20 15.44
N GLY A 72 2.81 -4.80 16.33
CA GLY A 72 4.02 -5.55 15.97
C GLY A 72 3.78 -6.71 15.01
N ASN A 73 2.56 -7.27 14.93
CA ASN A 73 2.23 -8.34 13.99
C ASN A 73 2.23 -7.88 12.52
N PHE A 74 2.11 -6.58 12.28
CA PHE A 74 2.22 -5.99 10.94
C PHE A 74 3.66 -5.74 10.51
N PHE A 75 4.64 -5.97 11.39
CA PHE A 75 6.06 -5.78 11.09
C PHE A 75 6.76 -7.13 10.97
N SER A 76 7.58 -7.28 9.93
CA SER A 76 8.48 -8.42 9.80
C SER A 76 9.72 -8.22 10.68
N LEU A 77 9.53 -8.33 11.99
CA LEU A 77 10.57 -8.06 13.00
C LEU A 77 11.66 -9.16 13.00
N PRO A 78 12.95 -8.79 13.18
CA PRO A 78 13.46 -7.43 13.31
C PRO A 78 13.45 -6.66 11.98
N VAL A 79 13.04 -5.39 12.02
CA VAL A 79 12.91 -4.54 10.81
C VAL A 79 14.20 -3.76 10.57
N ARG A 80 14.70 -3.80 9.34
CA ARG A 80 15.87 -3.00 8.94
C ARG A 80 15.52 -1.53 8.78
N ASP A 81 16.49 -0.66 9.07
CA ASP A 81 16.41 0.79 8.89
C ASP A 81 16.02 1.24 7.47
N THR A 82 16.26 0.43 6.45
CA THR A 82 15.87 0.77 5.07
C THR A 82 14.36 0.73 4.86
N ALA A 83 13.62 0.08 5.76
CA ALA A 83 12.17 -0.03 5.67
C ALA A 83 11.45 1.06 6.48
N LEU A 84 12.05 1.56 7.56
CA LEU A 84 11.39 2.53 8.45
C LEU A 84 12.21 3.81 8.50
N ILE A 85 11.54 4.95 8.42
CA ILE A 85 12.18 6.22 8.70
C ILE A 85 12.31 6.29 10.22
N ILE A 86 13.54 6.28 10.72
CA ILE A 86 13.84 6.38 12.15
C ILE A 86 15.06 7.29 12.29
N SER A 87 14.80 8.60 12.28
CA SER A 87 15.79 9.67 12.42
C SER A 87 15.66 10.44 13.74
N GLU A 88 14.95 9.87 14.71
CA GLU A 88 14.80 10.47 16.03
C GLU A 88 16.15 10.50 16.77
N VAL A 89 16.47 11.62 17.41
CA VAL A 89 17.70 11.75 18.22
C VAL A 89 17.43 11.21 19.63
N ASN A 90 17.77 9.94 19.85
CA ASN A 90 17.70 9.33 21.17
C ASN A 90 18.92 8.42 21.39
N PRO A 91 19.93 8.87 22.14
CA PRO A 91 21.17 8.12 22.33
C PRO A 91 20.99 6.70 22.86
N ASP A 92 20.05 6.47 23.79
CA ASP A 92 19.81 5.15 24.38
C ASP A 92 19.18 4.20 23.36
N PHE A 93 18.23 4.71 22.56
CA PHE A 93 17.59 3.94 21.50
C PHE A 93 18.56 3.69 20.33
N ASP A 94 19.34 4.69 19.96
CA ASP A 94 20.37 4.59 18.93
C ASP A 94 21.44 3.57 19.33
N GLN A 95 21.84 3.55 20.61
CA GLN A 95 22.75 2.54 21.15
C GLN A 95 22.14 1.13 21.08
N GLN A 96 20.85 0.98 21.45
CA GLN A 96 20.16 -0.30 21.33
C GLN A 96 20.06 -0.76 19.86
N ARG A 97 19.76 0.14 18.93
CA ARG A 97 19.72 -0.17 17.49
C ARG A 97 21.08 -0.57 16.97
N ALA A 98 22.12 0.18 17.31
CA ALA A 98 23.50 -0.12 16.92
C ALA A 98 23.94 -1.50 17.43
N ALA A 99 23.58 -1.87 18.67
CA ALA A 99 23.82 -3.20 19.22
C ALA A 99 23.07 -4.32 18.49
N ASN A 100 21.94 -4.00 17.84
CA ASN A 100 21.11 -4.92 17.06
C ASN A 100 21.32 -4.81 15.53
N ASN A 101 22.52 -4.43 15.08
CA ASN A 101 22.85 -4.27 13.66
C ASN A 101 21.95 -3.27 12.92
N ASN A 102 21.56 -2.19 13.59
CA ASN A 102 20.68 -1.15 13.05
C ASN A 102 19.33 -1.74 12.59
N GLN A 103 18.72 -2.52 13.49
CA GLN A 103 17.40 -3.11 13.29
C GLN A 103 16.52 -2.80 14.49
N LEU A 104 15.23 -2.61 14.24
CA LEU A 104 14.20 -2.52 15.25
C LEU A 104 13.73 -3.93 15.61
N THR A 105 14.04 -4.41 16.82
CA THR A 105 13.52 -5.70 17.31
C THR A 105 12.11 -5.55 17.91
N LYS A 106 11.47 -6.68 18.21
CA LYS A 106 10.15 -6.71 18.86
C LYS A 106 10.20 -6.06 20.25
N GLU A 107 11.21 -6.38 21.03
CA GLU A 107 11.40 -5.84 22.38
C GLU A 107 11.58 -4.32 22.33
N MET A 108 12.35 -3.83 21.36
CA MET A 108 12.55 -2.39 21.16
C MET A 108 11.27 -1.69 20.75
N LEU A 109 10.50 -2.27 19.81
CA LEU A 109 9.19 -1.74 19.42
C LEU A 109 8.26 -1.61 20.64
N ILE A 110 8.18 -2.64 21.48
CA ILE A 110 7.33 -2.63 22.68
C ILE A 110 7.83 -1.60 23.70
N GLN A 111 9.12 -1.59 24.01
CA GLN A 111 9.70 -0.71 25.03
C GLN A 111 9.64 0.77 24.63
N GLN A 112 9.81 1.07 23.35
CA GLN A 112 9.80 2.44 22.81
C GLN A 112 8.47 2.79 22.14
N PHE A 113 7.43 1.99 22.37
CA PHE A 113 6.20 2.08 21.58
C PHE A 113 5.57 3.46 21.58
N SER A 114 5.37 4.08 22.75
CA SER A 114 4.75 5.42 22.84
C SER A 114 5.52 6.44 22.02
N ARG A 115 6.85 6.40 22.08
CA ARG A 115 7.73 7.31 21.36
C ARG A 115 7.66 7.08 19.86
N LEU A 116 7.76 5.82 19.42
CA LEU A 116 7.65 5.45 18.00
C LEU A 116 6.26 5.78 17.45
N TYR A 117 5.21 5.61 18.25
CA TYR A 117 3.83 5.92 17.88
C TYR A 117 3.66 7.41 17.58
N ASP A 118 4.23 8.27 18.42
CA ASP A 118 4.17 9.72 18.24
C ASP A 118 5.10 10.17 17.10
N TYR A 119 6.33 9.63 17.03
CA TYR A 119 7.30 9.97 15.99
C TYR A 119 6.83 9.61 14.57
N TRP A 120 6.18 8.47 14.41
CA TRP A 120 5.58 8.07 13.14
C TRP A 120 4.20 8.67 12.88
N ASP A 121 3.72 9.49 13.82
CA ASP A 121 2.39 10.08 13.83
C ASP A 121 1.31 9.06 13.44
N LEU A 122 1.29 7.97 14.21
CA LEU A 122 0.29 6.91 14.09
C LEU A 122 -1.09 7.38 14.58
N THR A 123 -1.18 8.56 15.21
CA THR A 123 -2.45 9.19 15.55
C THR A 123 -3.20 9.58 14.28
N GLU A 124 -2.57 10.28 13.34
CA GLU A 124 -3.20 10.60 12.06
C GLU A 124 -3.44 9.37 11.20
N PHE A 125 -2.55 8.38 11.29
CA PHE A 125 -2.76 7.09 10.65
C PHE A 125 -3.97 6.32 11.21
N SER A 126 -4.31 6.50 12.50
CA SER A 126 -5.56 6.01 13.09
C SER A 126 -6.77 6.83 12.61
N ASN A 127 -6.65 8.16 12.54
CA ASN A 127 -7.72 9.05 12.06
C ASN A 127 -8.14 8.74 10.63
N LEU A 128 -7.22 8.30 9.77
CA LEU A 128 -7.51 7.81 8.42
C LEU A 128 -8.69 6.83 8.38
N PHE A 129 -8.75 5.87 9.31
CA PHE A 129 -9.81 4.86 9.33
C PHE A 129 -11.17 5.41 9.80
N LYS A 130 -11.20 6.59 10.44
CA LYS A 130 -12.45 7.30 10.78
C LYS A 130 -13.04 8.02 9.56
N HIS A 131 -12.18 8.38 8.61
CA HIS A 131 -12.55 9.17 7.42
C HIS A 131 -12.71 8.32 6.15
N LEU A 132 -12.30 7.04 6.19
CA LEU A 132 -12.39 6.12 5.07
C LEU A 132 -13.33 4.96 5.38
N ASN A 133 -14.23 4.66 4.44
CA ASN A 133 -15.08 3.47 4.52
C ASN A 133 -14.38 2.27 3.87
N LEU A 134 -13.80 1.38 4.67
CA LEU A 134 -13.08 0.20 4.18
C LEU A 134 -13.94 -0.72 3.29
N LYS A 135 -15.27 -0.74 3.45
CA LYS A 135 -16.17 -1.55 2.62
C LYS A 135 -16.11 -1.14 1.15
N GLU A 136 -15.75 0.10 0.84
CA GLU A 136 -15.58 0.52 -0.56
C GLU A 136 -14.45 -0.23 -1.28
N LEU A 137 -13.53 -0.88 -0.56
CA LEU A 137 -12.49 -1.73 -1.15
C LEU A 137 -13.02 -3.06 -1.71
N GLU A 138 -14.29 -3.40 -1.45
CA GLU A 138 -14.97 -4.53 -2.11
C GLU A 138 -15.09 -4.30 -3.62
N ASP A 139 -15.28 -3.05 -4.04
CA ASP A 139 -15.48 -2.70 -5.45
C ASP A 139 -14.38 -1.81 -6.02
N LYS A 140 -13.64 -1.11 -5.15
CA LYS A 140 -12.58 -0.17 -5.55
C LYS A 140 -11.21 -0.68 -5.11
N ASN A 141 -10.19 -0.31 -5.88
CA ASN A 141 -8.79 -0.48 -5.48
C ASN A 141 -8.21 0.82 -4.89
N TYR A 142 -9.01 1.86 -4.75
CA TYR A 142 -8.59 3.15 -4.23
C TYR A 142 -9.76 3.84 -3.54
N ILE A 143 -9.53 4.27 -2.31
CA ILE A 143 -10.44 5.09 -1.53
C ILE A 143 -9.65 6.26 -0.96
N SER A 144 -10.27 7.44 -0.96
CA SER A 144 -9.65 8.65 -0.43
C SER A 144 -10.69 9.60 0.11
N ASN A 145 -10.29 10.41 1.07
CA ASN A 145 -11.11 11.48 1.61
C ASN A 145 -10.24 12.71 1.89
N THR A 146 -10.71 13.88 1.49
CA THR A 146 -10.14 15.17 1.89
C THR A 146 -11.03 15.75 2.96
N TYR A 147 -10.47 15.97 4.14
CA TYR A 147 -11.19 16.43 5.32
C TYR A 147 -10.77 17.85 5.68
N HIS A 148 -11.71 18.78 5.62
CA HIS A 148 -11.53 20.18 5.99
C HIS A 148 -12.12 20.41 7.37
N ILE A 149 -11.31 20.93 8.29
CA ILE A 149 -11.79 21.33 9.62
C ILE A 149 -12.09 22.82 9.57
N LYS A 150 -13.32 23.17 9.98
CA LYS A 150 -13.75 24.56 9.99
C LYS A 150 -12.86 25.39 10.91
N ASN A 151 -12.24 26.44 10.36
CA ASN A 151 -11.37 27.39 11.05
C ASN A 151 -10.03 26.82 11.57
N ASP A 152 -9.56 25.69 11.05
CA ASP A 152 -8.30 25.06 11.49
C ASP A 152 -7.07 25.48 10.67
N GLY A 153 -7.30 26.14 9.52
CA GLY A 153 -6.24 26.52 8.59
C GLY A 153 -5.60 25.35 7.83
N CYS A 154 -5.80 24.11 8.29
CA CYS A 154 -5.35 22.89 7.63
C CYS A 154 -6.50 22.11 6.99
N TYR A 155 -6.17 21.31 5.99
CA TYR A 155 -6.98 20.19 5.56
C TYR A 155 -6.13 18.92 5.48
N TYR A 156 -6.78 17.78 5.68
CA TYR A 156 -6.13 16.47 5.72
C TYR A 156 -6.55 15.63 4.52
N ILE A 157 -5.61 14.89 3.95
CA ILE A 157 -5.87 13.94 2.86
C ILE A 157 -5.59 12.55 3.42
N TYR A 158 -6.58 11.66 3.33
CA TYR A 158 -6.45 10.26 3.73
C TYR A 158 -6.68 9.36 2.51
N SER A 159 -5.89 8.30 2.35
CA SER A 159 -6.14 7.34 1.28
C SER A 159 -5.61 5.92 1.54
N ILE A 160 -6.29 4.95 0.93
CA ILE A 160 -5.84 3.56 0.82
C ILE A 160 -5.89 3.16 -0.66
N LYS A 161 -4.79 2.64 -1.18
CA LYS A 161 -4.66 2.17 -2.57
C LYS A 161 -4.11 0.75 -2.60
N VAL A 162 -4.77 -0.13 -3.34
CA VAL A 162 -4.39 -1.52 -3.54
C VAL A 162 -3.87 -1.69 -4.97
N ILE A 163 -2.60 -2.03 -5.13
CA ILE A 163 -1.97 -2.26 -6.44
C ILE A 163 -1.21 -3.58 -6.37
N ASN A 164 -1.64 -4.57 -7.15
CA ASN A 164 -1.05 -5.91 -7.15
C ASN A 164 -1.05 -6.53 -5.73
N LYS A 165 0.13 -6.68 -5.13
CA LYS A 165 0.34 -7.19 -3.77
C LYS A 165 0.75 -6.09 -2.79
N GLU A 166 0.54 -4.83 -3.15
CA GLU A 166 0.87 -3.69 -2.31
C GLU A 166 -0.39 -2.97 -1.88
N VAL A 167 -0.46 -2.67 -0.59
CA VAL A 167 -1.48 -1.82 0.01
C VAL A 167 -0.76 -0.58 0.51
N ILE A 168 -1.05 0.54 -0.13
CA ILE A 168 -0.43 1.83 0.11
C ILE A 168 -1.44 2.64 0.92
N ILE A 169 -1.08 2.99 2.14
CA ILE A 169 -1.90 3.78 3.03
C ILE A 169 -1.16 5.10 3.28
N SER A 170 -1.84 6.21 3.04
CA SER A 170 -1.23 7.53 3.12
C SER A 170 -2.13 8.49 3.86
N TYR A 171 -1.52 9.35 4.67
CA TYR A 171 -2.14 10.58 5.12
C TYR A 171 -1.20 11.75 4.81
N GLY A 172 -1.77 12.93 4.61
CA GLY A 172 -1.03 14.16 4.43
C GLY A 172 -1.86 15.36 4.85
N THR A 173 -1.22 16.51 4.93
CA THR A 173 -1.84 17.77 5.29
C THR A 173 -1.30 18.90 4.42
N ASN A 174 -2.11 19.94 4.24
CA ASN A 174 -1.72 21.19 3.60
C ASN A 174 -2.60 22.33 4.13
N SER A 175 -2.19 23.56 3.87
CA SER A 175 -2.94 24.77 4.21
C SER A 175 -4.24 24.89 3.40
N ASP A 176 -5.33 25.26 4.07
CA ASP A 176 -6.66 25.43 3.50
C ASP A 176 -6.80 26.80 2.81
N ASP A 177 -7.08 26.79 1.51
CA ASP A 177 -7.24 28.00 0.71
C ASP A 177 -8.38 28.91 1.17
N VAL A 178 -9.49 28.34 1.63
CA VAL A 178 -10.64 29.10 2.09
C VAL A 178 -10.29 29.82 3.39
N TYR A 179 -9.57 29.16 4.29
CA TYR A 179 -9.07 29.78 5.51
C TYR A 179 -8.08 30.90 5.20
N ARG A 180 -7.09 30.66 4.32
CA ARG A 180 -6.07 31.66 3.93
C ARG A 180 -6.70 32.91 3.30
N GLN A 181 -7.75 32.74 2.49
CA GLN A 181 -8.47 33.88 1.92
C GLN A 181 -9.18 34.75 2.98
N GLN A 182 -9.56 34.15 4.11
CA GLN A 182 -10.20 34.85 5.22
C GLN A 182 -9.20 35.46 6.21
N HIS A 183 -7.97 34.95 6.25
CA HIS A 183 -6.88 35.37 7.14
C HIS A 183 -5.62 35.66 6.30
N PRO A 184 -5.64 36.72 5.45
CA PRO A 184 -4.56 36.99 4.50
C PRO A 184 -3.23 37.41 5.16
N ASP A 185 -3.24 37.69 6.45
CA ASP A 185 -2.07 37.96 7.30
C ASP A 185 -1.43 36.69 7.89
N GLU A 186 -2.13 35.55 7.82
CA GLU A 186 -1.60 34.23 8.17
C GLU A 186 -1.09 33.55 6.88
N GLU A 187 0.24 33.38 6.76
CA GLU A 187 0.88 32.75 5.59
C GLU A 187 0.59 31.22 5.51
N GLU A 188 1.62 30.38 5.32
CA GLU A 188 1.48 28.92 5.39
C GLU A 188 1.14 28.52 6.83
N VAL A 189 -0.11 28.12 7.05
CA VAL A 189 -0.64 27.77 8.39
C VAL A 189 -0.19 26.37 8.79
N CYS A 190 -0.02 25.49 7.79
CA CYS A 190 0.27 24.08 7.97
C CYS A 190 1.36 23.66 7.01
N GLU A 191 2.39 22.97 7.52
CA GLU A 191 3.44 22.36 6.72
C GLU A 191 2.83 21.38 5.70
N GLU A 192 3.19 21.52 4.43
CA GLU A 192 2.82 20.52 3.42
C GLU A 192 3.65 19.25 3.59
N TYR A 193 3.00 18.14 3.96
CA TYR A 193 3.65 16.82 3.97
C TYR A 193 2.66 15.68 3.75
N GLN A 194 3.21 14.52 3.38
CA GLN A 194 2.51 13.25 3.24
C GLN A 194 3.37 12.11 3.77
N TRP A 195 2.82 11.37 4.75
CA TRP A 195 3.35 10.07 5.15
C TRP A 195 2.69 8.96 4.34
N THR A 196 3.47 7.95 4.00
CA THR A 196 3.01 6.81 3.22
C THR A 196 3.61 5.52 3.76
N TRP A 197 2.75 4.59 4.14
CA TRP A 197 3.10 3.25 4.56
C TRP A 197 2.70 2.27 3.47
N ILE A 198 3.67 1.48 3.01
CA ILE A 198 3.46 0.46 2.00
C ILE A 198 3.53 -0.89 2.68
N PHE A 199 2.46 -1.66 2.55
CA PHE A 199 2.35 -3.03 3.04
C PHE A 199 2.41 -4.00 1.88
N LEU A 200 3.10 -5.13 2.08
CA LEU A 200 2.92 -6.32 1.27
C LEU A 200 1.67 -7.06 1.74
N TRP A 201 0.87 -7.49 0.77
CA TRP A 201 -0.32 -8.32 0.94
C TRP A 201 -0.09 -9.65 0.25
N ASP A 202 0.03 -10.73 1.03
CA ASP A 202 0.23 -12.09 0.51
C ASP A 202 -1.08 -12.86 0.27
N GLY A 203 -2.23 -12.25 0.61
CA GLY A 203 -3.56 -12.88 0.57
C GLY A 203 -4.08 -13.34 1.93
N HIS A 204 -3.25 -13.23 2.96
CA HIS A 204 -3.55 -13.60 4.35
C HIS A 204 -3.13 -12.54 5.36
N HIS A 205 -1.95 -11.93 5.19
CA HIS A 205 -1.40 -10.97 6.14
C HIS A 205 -0.87 -9.71 5.46
N LEU A 206 -1.07 -8.57 6.16
CA LEU A 206 -0.40 -7.32 5.84
C LEU A 206 0.95 -7.26 6.56
N GLN A 207 2.00 -6.91 5.83
CA GLN A 207 3.35 -6.74 6.37
C GLN A 207 3.95 -5.42 5.88
N VAL A 208 4.41 -4.58 6.79
CA VAL A 208 5.10 -3.33 6.46
C VAL A 208 6.30 -3.65 5.59
N LYS A 209 6.29 -3.10 4.38
CA LYS A 209 7.39 -3.16 3.42
C LYS A 209 8.32 -1.98 3.61
N LYS A 210 7.74 -0.77 3.62
CA LYS A 210 8.47 0.47 3.82
C LYS A 210 7.57 1.63 4.19
N GLN A 211 8.17 2.62 4.83
CA GLN A 211 7.63 3.94 5.10
C GLN A 211 8.30 4.98 4.19
N LEU A 212 7.54 5.98 3.77
CA LEU A 212 8.00 7.12 2.97
C LEU A 212 7.39 8.39 3.55
N ILE A 213 8.11 9.50 3.42
CA ILE A 213 7.62 10.85 3.67
C ILE A 213 7.97 11.72 2.46
N ALA A 214 7.06 12.63 2.09
CA ALA A 214 7.28 13.67 1.11
C ALA A 214 6.70 14.98 1.65
N GLY A 215 7.32 16.10 1.32
CA GLY A 215 6.97 17.45 1.76
C GLY A 215 7.99 18.41 1.18
#